data_AF-Q9UB23-F1
#
_entry.id   AF-Q9UB23-F1
#
_cell.length_a   1.000
_cell.length_b   1.000
_cell.length_c   1.000
_cell.angle_alpha   90.00
_cell.angle_beta   90.00
_cell.angle_gamma   90.00
#
_symmetry.space_group_name_H-M   'P 1'
#
loop_
_entity.id
_entity.type
_entity.pdbx_description
1 polymer ?
#
loop_
_entity_poly.entity_id
_entity_poly.type
_entity_poly.pdbx_seq_one_letter_code
_entity_poly.pdbx_strand_id
1 'polypeptide(L)' 'WKWSDIAAECENFLGPRGFAGVQVSPPNEYVEVYQGDVKRPWWERYQPVSYKLVTRS' A
#
# COMPACT_ATOMS: atom_id res chain seq x y z
N TRP A 1 -2.83 2.85 -3.18
CA TRP A 1 -2.90 4.14 -2.48
C TRP A 1 -1.58 4.39 -1.81
N LYS A 2 -1.03 5.58 -2.01
CA LYS A 2 0.19 5.99 -1.31
C LYS A 2 -0.15 6.49 0.10
N TRP A 3 0.83 6.52 1.00
CA TRP A 3 0.64 7.03 2.36
C TRP A 3 0.13 8.47 2.38
N SER A 4 0.61 9.31 1.46
CA SER A 4 0.13 10.69 1.29
C SER A 4 -1.35 10.75 0.94
N ASP A 5 -1.81 9.85 0.07
CA ASP A 5 -3.22 9.80 -0.36
C ASP A 5 -4.10 9.32 0.78
N ILE A 6 -3.64 8.32 1.54
CA ILE A 6 -4.35 7.81 2.72
C ILE A 6 -4.47 8.92 3.78
N ALA A 7 -3.41 9.69 4.04
CA ALA A 7 -3.44 10.80 4.98
C ALA A 7 -4.47 11.86 4.55
N ALA A 8 -4.41 12.30 3.29
CA ALA A 8 -5.34 13.26 2.74
C ALA A 8 -6.80 12.77 2.80
N GLU A 9 -7.05 11.50 2.51
CA GLU A 9 -8.40 10.95 2.55
C GLU A 9 -8.94 10.84 3.99
N CYS A 10 -8.08 10.44 4.94
CA CYS A 10 -8.44 10.40 6.35
C CYS A 10 -8.84 11.78 6.89
N GLU A 11 -8.09 12.83 6.54
CA GLU A 11 -8.37 14.20 7.00
C GLU A 11 -9.57 14.83 6.30
N ASN A 12 -9.66 14.68 4.98
CA ASN A 12 -10.63 15.44 4.18
C ASN A 12 -11.96 14.71 3.96
N PHE A 13 -11.97 13.37 3.99
CA PHE A 13 -13.15 12.60 3.59
C PHE A 13 -13.63 11.62 4.65
N LEU A 14 -12.79 10.66 5.04
CA LEU A 14 -13.16 9.52 5.89
C LEU A 14 -13.38 9.94 7.35
N GLY A 15 -12.47 10.74 7.91
CA GLY A 15 -12.59 11.26 9.27
C GLY A 15 -13.88 12.06 9.48
N PRO A 16 -14.15 13.09 8.65
CA PRO A 16 -15.40 13.87 8.74
C PRO A 16 -16.69 13.05 8.55
N ARG A 17 -16.60 11.88 7.90
CA ARG A 17 -17.74 10.96 7.69
C ARG A 17 -17.87 9.88 8.76
N GLY A 18 -17.02 9.89 9.78
CA GLY A 18 -17.11 8.98 10.92
C GLY A 18 -16.58 7.56 10.67
N PHE A 19 -15.74 7.36 9.65
CA PHE A 19 -15.06 6.08 9.47
C PHE A 19 -14.00 5.88 10.57
N ALA A 20 -13.96 4.70 11.17
CA ALA A 20 -13.11 4.42 12.34
C ALA A 20 -11.70 3.89 12.00
N GLY A 21 -11.44 3.52 10.75
CA GLY A 21 -10.14 3.00 10.35
C GLY A 21 -10.06 2.62 8.87
N VAL A 22 -8.83 2.38 8.41
CA VAL A 22 -8.53 2.01 7.03
C VAL A 22 -7.64 0.78 7.03
N GLN A 23 -8.05 -0.26 6.29
CA GLN A 23 -7.18 -1.40 6.00
C GLN A 23 -6.33 -1.08 4.78
N VAL A 24 -5.02 -1.22 4.92
CA VAL A 24 -4.06 -0.98 3.84
C VAL A 24 -3.50 -2.31 3.32
N SER A 25 -2.94 -2.28 2.11
CA SER A 25 -2.13 -3.37 1.59
C SER A 25 -0.87 -3.58 2.46
N PRO A 26 -0.20 -4.75 2.38
CA PRO A 26 0.99 -5.03 3.18
C PRO A 26 2.03 -3.90 3.13
N PRO A 27 2.46 -3.37 4.31
CA PRO A 27 3.37 -2.23 4.42
C PRO A 27 4.84 -2.65 4.54
N ASN A 28 5.15 -3.95 4.47
CA ASN A 28 6.51 -4.47 4.51
C ASN A 28 7.16 -4.49 3.12
N GLU A 29 8.49 -4.48 3.09
CA GLU A 29 9.30 -4.67 1.88
C GLU A 29 8.95 -6.00 1.20
N TYR A 30 8.82 -5.95 -0.13
CA TYR A 30 8.34 -7.06 -0.94
C TYR A 30 9.16 -7.14 -2.25
N VAL A 31 9.05 -8.26 -2.96
CA VAL A 31 9.80 -8.48 -4.21
C VAL A 31 9.25 -7.61 -5.36
N GLU A 32 10.13 -6.96 -6.11
CA GLU A 32 9.72 -6.28 -7.33
C GLU A 32 9.66 -7.27 -8.50
N VAL A 33 8.47 -7.48 -9.07
CA VAL A 33 8.27 -8.46 -10.14
C VAL A 33 8.35 -7.79 -11.50
N TYR A 34 9.36 -8.22 -12.27
CA TYR A 34 9.54 -7.89 -13.69
C TYR A 34 9.78 -9.20 -14.45
N GLN A 35 8.73 -9.77 -15.05
CA GLN A 35 8.80 -11.06 -15.76
C GLN A 35 8.02 -10.98 -17.08
N GLY A 36 8.74 -11.02 -18.21
CA GLY A 36 8.14 -10.89 -19.54
C GLY A 36 7.33 -9.58 -19.67
N ASP A 37 6.07 -9.70 -20.08
CA ASP A 37 5.13 -8.57 -20.20
C ASP A 37 4.57 -8.11 -18.84
N VAL A 38 4.74 -8.90 -17.78
CA VAL A 38 4.26 -8.57 -16.44
C VAL A 38 5.25 -7.66 -15.74
N LYS A 39 4.86 -6.39 -15.55
CA LYS A 39 5.62 -5.38 -14.82
C LYS A 39 4.80 -4.88 -13.64
N ARG A 40 5.30 -5.11 -12.41
CA ARG A 40 4.72 -4.57 -11.17
C ARG A 40 3.25 -4.92 -10.92
N PRO A 41 2.88 -6.22 -10.95
CA PRO A 41 1.53 -6.67 -10.66
C PRO A 41 1.16 -6.42 -9.20
N TRP A 42 -0.12 -6.21 -8.89
CA TRP A 42 -0.58 -5.88 -7.53
C TRP A 42 -0.25 -6.94 -6.47
N TRP A 43 -0.19 -8.22 -6.89
CA TRP A 43 0.04 -9.35 -6.00
C TRP A 43 1.50 -9.47 -5.54
N GLU A 44 2.43 -8.69 -6.13
CA GLU A 44 3.84 -8.66 -5.70
C GLU A 44 3.99 -8.31 -4.21
N ARG A 45 3.04 -7.54 -3.66
CA ARG A 45 3.00 -7.10 -2.26
C ARG A 45 2.80 -8.23 -1.25
N TYR A 46 2.34 -9.39 -1.70
CA TYR A 46 2.09 -10.56 -0.85
C TYR A 46 3.29 -11.51 -0.78
N GLN A 47 4.44 -11.11 -1.33
CA GLN A 47 5.70 -11.85 -1.28
C GLN A 47 6.73 -11.04 -0.47
N PRO A 48 6.70 -11.12 0.87
CA PRO A 48 7.56 -10.34 1.76
C PRO A 48 9.04 -10.73 1.59
N VAL A 49 9.92 -9.73 1.55
CA VAL A 49 11.39 -9.91 1.53
C VAL A 49 11.98 -9.62 2.91
N SER A 50 11.47 -8.59 3.59
CA SER A 50 11.85 -8.25 4.96
C SER A 50 10.70 -7.54 5.68
N TYR A 51 10.88 -7.28 6.98
CA TYR A 51 9.92 -6.50 7.79
C TYR A 51 10.22 -4.99 7.79
N LYS A 52 11.12 -4.50 6.93
CA LYS A 52 11.31 -3.06 6.76
C LYS A 52 10.04 -2.45 6.18
N LEU A 53 9.66 -1.28 6.69
CA LEU A 53 8.46 -0.55 6.24
C LEU A 53 8.76 0.33 5.03
N VAL A 54 9.37 -0.25 4.00
CA VAL A 54 9.72 0.44 2.75
C VAL A 54 8.92 -0.21 1.63
N THR A 55 7.95 0.51 1.08
CA THR A 55 7.06 0.00 0.02
C THR A 55 6.76 1.04 -1.04
N ARG A 56 6.01 0.64 -2.07
CA ARG A 56 5.47 1.52 -3.11
C ARG A 56 4.31 2.42 -2.64
N SER A 57 3.60 2.02 -1.58
CA SER A 57 2.63 2.89 -0.91
C SER A 57 3.37 3.99 -0.17
#